data_AF-A0A0W8C826-F1
#
_entry.id   AF-A0A0W8C826-F1
#
_cell.length_a   1.000
_cell.length_b   1.000
_cell.length_c   1.000
_cell.angle_alpha   90.00
_cell.angle_beta   90.00
_cell.angle_gamma   90.00
#
_symmetry.space_group_name_H-M   'P 1'
#
loop_
_entity.id
_entity.type
_entity.pdbx_description
1 polymer ?
#
loop_
_entity_poly.entity_id
_entity_poly.type
_entity_poly.pdbx_seq_one_letter_code
_entity_poly.pdbx_strand_id
1 'polypeptide(L)'
;MALLCPVITVAQITVRLGLAGYAFILGMHVALYLLGLVAAAADNPLLLLLCVVAEIITTVSIVCLRLKMRHLFSIPGNAFRDAALVMLCRPCAIAQMATHVEAYTAGKCMFRARSTLPGYVG
;
A
#
# COMPACT_ATOMS: atom_id res chain seq x y z
N MET A 1 6.24 -9.20 6.99
CA MET A 1 6.39 -7.75 6.75
C MET A 1 5.05 -7.03 6.64
N ALA A 2 4.11 -7.50 5.81
CA ALA A 2 2.81 -6.84 5.62
C ALA A 2 1.99 -6.62 6.92
N LEU A 3 2.11 -7.51 7.91
CA LEU A 3 1.45 -7.37 9.22
C LEU A 3 2.11 -6.35 10.16
N LEU A 4 3.45 -6.25 10.15
CA LEU A 4 4.19 -5.30 11.01
C LEU A 4 4.32 -3.92 10.37
N CYS A 5 4.58 -3.89 9.06
CA CYS A 5 4.84 -2.67 8.29
C CYS A 5 4.15 -2.77 6.92
N PRO A 6 2.81 -2.61 6.88
CA PRO A 6 2.04 -2.69 5.64
C PRO A 6 2.50 -1.65 4.62
N VAL A 7 2.86 -0.45 5.06
CA VAL A 7 3.32 0.65 4.18
C VAL A 7 4.62 0.31 3.48
N ILE A 8 5.62 -0.22 4.20
CA ILE A 8 6.90 -0.64 3.60
C ILE A 8 6.62 -1.70 2.54
N THR A 9 5.72 -2.62 2.84
CA THR A 9 5.33 -3.68 1.90
C THR A 9 4.62 -3.10 0.66
N VAL A 10 3.74 -2.10 0.82
CA VAL A 10 3.11 -1.38 -0.29
C VAL A 10 4.15 -0.65 -1.13
N ALA A 11 5.09 0.07 -0.51
CA ALA A 11 6.17 0.76 -1.21
C ALA A 11 7.06 -0.22 -2.01
N GLN A 12 7.33 -1.40 -1.44
CA GLN A 12 8.05 -2.48 -2.13
C GLN A 12 7.27 -2.98 -3.35
N ILE A 13 5.95 -3.22 -3.22
CA ILE A 13 5.10 -3.64 -4.34
C ILE A 13 5.08 -2.56 -5.43
N THR A 14 4.86 -1.29 -5.09
CA THR A 14 4.73 -0.21 -6.07
C THR A 14 6.02 0.02 -6.85
N VAL A 15 7.17 -0.08 -6.19
CA VAL A 15 8.47 -0.02 -6.86
C VAL A 15 8.69 -1.25 -7.73
N ARG A 16 8.35 -2.45 -7.23
CA ARG A 16 8.51 -3.70 -7.97
C ARG A 16 7.67 -3.71 -9.26
N LEU A 17 6.52 -3.05 -9.25
CA LEU A 17 5.63 -2.88 -10.40
C LEU A 17 5.93 -1.62 -11.25
N GLY A 18 6.93 -0.81 -10.89
CA GLY A 18 7.26 0.42 -11.63
C GLY A 18 6.23 1.54 -11.53
N LEU A 19 5.36 1.52 -10.51
CA LEU A 19 4.23 2.45 -10.38
C LEU A 19 4.58 3.74 -9.65
N ALA A 20 5.43 3.68 -8.63
CA ALA A 20 5.81 4.83 -7.82
C ALA A 20 7.17 4.61 -7.16
N GLY A 21 7.90 5.70 -6.92
CA GLY A 21 9.19 5.67 -6.23
C GLY A 21 9.04 5.35 -4.75
N TYR A 22 10.02 4.63 -4.19
CA TYR A 22 10.02 4.21 -2.78
C TYR A 22 9.94 5.42 -1.82
N ALA A 23 10.77 6.44 -2.08
CA ALA A 23 10.87 7.64 -1.24
C ALA A 23 9.56 8.44 -1.21
N PHE A 24 8.84 8.49 -2.34
CA PHE A 24 7.56 9.18 -2.43
C PHE A 24 6.51 8.52 -1.52
N ILE A 25 6.37 7.19 -1.59
CA ILE A 25 5.41 6.44 -0.75
C ILE A 25 5.76 6.57 0.74
N LEU A 26 7.05 6.48 1.08
CA LEU A 26 7.50 6.64 2.46
C LEU A 26 7.24 8.06 2.98
N GLY A 27 7.53 9.09 2.17
CA GLY A 27 7.26 10.49 2.50
C GLY A 27 5.78 10.76 2.77
N MET A 28 4.89 10.23 1.91
CA MET A 28 3.45 10.31 2.12
C MET A 28 3.02 9.67 3.44
N HIS A 29 3.58 8.51 3.79
CA HIS A 29 3.26 7.87 5.06
C HIS A 29 3.73 8.67 6.28
N VAL A 30 4.95 9.22 6.25
CA VAL A 30 5.45 10.09 7.31
C VAL A 30 4.56 11.31 7.48
N ALA A 31 4.13 11.94 6.38
CA ALA A 31 3.20 13.07 6.42
C ALA A 31 1.85 12.71 7.06
N LEU A 32 1.29 11.54 6.71
CA LEU A 32 0.05 11.04 7.31
C LEU A 32 0.19 10.77 8.80
N TYR A 33 1.31 10.18 9.22
CA TYR A 33 1.59 9.93 10.63
C TYR A 33 1.71 11.24 11.43
N LEU A 34 2.43 12.23 10.90
CA LEU A 34 2.53 13.55 11.52
C LEU A 34 1.18 14.25 11.58
N LEU A 35 0.37 14.17 10.52
CA LEU A 35 -0.99 14.72 10.53
C LEU A 35 -1.85 14.09 11.64
N GLY A 36 -1.79 12.76 11.79
CA GLY A 36 -2.49 12.05 12.87
C GLY A 36 -2.02 12.47 14.26
N LEU A 37 -0.71 12.67 14.45
CA LEU A 37 -0.15 13.13 15.72
C LEU A 37 -0.63 14.55 16.07
N VAL A 38 -0.62 15.46 15.10
CA VAL A 38 -1.12 16.83 15.27
C VAL A 38 -2.63 16.82 15.53
N ALA A 39 -3.40 16.00 14.81
CA ALA A 39 -4.84 15.85 15.03
C ALA A 39 -5.16 15.36 16.45
N ALA A 40 -4.41 14.37 16.94
CA ALA A 40 -4.58 13.83 18.29
C ALA A 40 -4.21 14.84 19.39
N ALA A 41 -3.24 15.72 19.13
CA ALA A 41 -2.81 16.74 20.09
C ALA A 41 -3.69 18.00 20.10
N ALA A 42 -4.28 18.37 18.96
CA ALA A 42 -4.95 19.66 18.77
C ALA A 42 -6.48 19.63 19.00
N ASP A 43 -7.08 18.44 19.15
CA ASP A 43 -8.53 18.22 19.31
C ASP A 43 -9.40 19.03 18.32
N ASN A 44 -8.90 19.18 17.08
CA ASN A 44 -9.54 20.01 16.06
C ASN A 44 -10.36 19.12 15.10
N PRO A 45 -11.66 19.40 14.89
CA PRO A 45 -12.52 18.56 14.06
C PRO A 45 -12.11 18.56 12.57
N LEU A 46 -11.48 19.63 12.06
CA LEU A 46 -10.99 19.66 10.69
C LEU A 46 -9.80 18.72 10.49
N LEU A 47 -8.88 18.66 11.47
CA LEU A 47 -7.75 17.73 11.41
C LEU A 47 -8.22 16.28 11.46
N LEU A 48 -9.23 15.99 12.30
CA LEU A 48 -9.84 14.66 12.36
C LEU A 48 -10.52 14.30 11.02
N LEU A 49 -11.25 15.24 10.40
CA LEU A 49 -11.84 15.05 9.07
C LEU A 49 -10.76 14.75 8.02
N LEU A 50 -9.64 15.48 8.04
CA LEU A 50 -8.51 15.23 7.12
C LEU A 50 -7.91 13.83 7.33
N CYS A 51 -7.77 13.36 8.58
CA CYS A 51 -7.32 12.00 8.86
C CYS A 51 -8.28 10.94 8.29
N VAL A 52 -9.59 11.14 8.46
CA VAL A 52 -10.61 10.22 7.93
C VAL A 52 -10.56 10.17 6.39
N VAL A 53 -10.50 11.34 5.74
CA VAL A 53 -10.38 11.43 4.28
C VAL A 53 -9.10 10.75 3.80
N ALA A 54 -7.98 10.95 4.50
CA ALA A 54 -6.72 10.32 4.16
C ALA A 54 -6.74 8.79 4.31
N GLU A 55 -7.40 8.26 5.33
CA GLU A 55 -7.62 6.81 5.49
C GLU A 55 -8.47 6.25 4.34
N ILE A 56 -9.54 6.94 3.95
CA ILE A 56 -10.36 6.55 2.79
C ILE A 56 -9.50 6.51 1.52
N ILE A 57 -8.72 7.56 1.25
CA ILE A 57 -7.81 7.62 0.09
C ILE A 57 -6.80 6.47 0.12
N THR A 58 -6.19 6.19 1.28
CA THR A 58 -5.23 5.09 1.44
C THR A 58 -5.89 3.74 1.17
N THR A 59 -7.13 3.56 1.63
CA THR A 59 -7.93 2.36 1.40
C THR A 59 -8.20 2.14 -0.08
N VAL A 60 -8.73 3.16 -0.75
CA VAL A 60 -9.02 3.15 -2.19
C VAL A 60 -7.74 2.90 -2.98
N SER A 61 -6.63 3.53 -2.60
CA SER A 61 -5.33 3.33 -3.26
C SER A 61 -4.87 1.88 -3.24
N ILE A 62 -5.09 1.15 -2.13
CA ILE A 62 -4.74 -0.27 -2.02
C ILE A 62 -5.67 -1.14 -2.87
N VAL A 63 -6.97 -0.81 -2.93
CA VAL A 63 -7.91 -1.48 -3.84
C VAL A 63 -7.52 -1.26 -5.31
N CYS A 64 -7.19 -0.02 -5.68
CA CYS A 64 -6.71 0.35 -7.00
C CYS A 64 -5.40 -0.37 -7.34
N LEU A 65 -4.45 -0.45 -6.41
CA LEU A 65 -3.21 -1.22 -6.59
C LEU A 65 -3.51 -2.69 -6.89
N ARG A 66 -4.45 -3.29 -6.13
CA ARG A 66 -4.87 -4.67 -6.33
C ARG A 66 -5.57 -4.88 -7.69
N LEU A 67 -6.42 -3.95 -8.10
CA LEU A 67 -7.06 -3.96 -9.43
C LEU A 67 -6.03 -3.86 -10.55
N LYS A 68 -5.11 -2.90 -10.43
CA LYS A 68 -4.05 -2.67 -11.42
C LYS A 68 -3.15 -3.89 -11.54
N MET A 69 -2.77 -4.49 -10.41
CA MET A 69 -2.01 -5.74 -10.37
C MET A 69 -2.74 -6.87 -11.11
N ARG A 70 -4.04 -7.05 -10.90
CA ARG A 70 -4.80 -8.09 -11.60
C ARG A 70 -4.90 -7.85 -13.10
N HIS A 71 -5.07 -6.60 -13.52
CA HIS A 71 -5.02 -6.24 -14.93
C HIS A 71 -3.65 -6.54 -15.54
N LEU A 72 -2.57 -6.26 -14.79
CA LEU A 72 -1.20 -6.45 -15.22
C LEU A 72 -0.82 -7.93 -15.40
N PHE A 73 -1.40 -8.81 -14.59
CA PHE A 73 -1.16 -10.26 -14.61
C PHE A 73 -2.34 -11.06 -15.21
N SER A 74 -3.31 -10.40 -15.85
CA SER A 74 -4.50 -11.01 -16.44
C SER A 74 -5.26 -11.97 -15.49
N ILE A 75 -5.35 -11.62 -14.20
CA ILE A 75 -6.00 -12.44 -13.18
C ILE A 75 -7.52 -12.16 -13.21
N PRO A 76 -8.38 -13.16 -13.48
CA PRO A 76 -9.83 -12.97 -13.47
C PRO A 76 -10.33 -12.66 -12.05
N GLY A 77 -11.29 -11.74 -11.92
CA GLY A 77 -11.89 -11.43 -10.63
C GLY A 77 -12.93 -10.31 -10.68
N ASN A 78 -13.52 -10.02 -9.52
CA ASN A 78 -14.59 -9.03 -9.36
C ASN A 78 -14.13 -7.87 -8.46
N ALA A 79 -14.16 -6.64 -8.96
CA ALA A 79 -13.71 -5.45 -8.21
C ALA A 79 -14.33 -5.30 -6.82
N PHE A 80 -15.61 -5.63 -6.66
CA PHE A 80 -16.29 -5.56 -5.36
C PHE A 80 -15.67 -6.51 -4.32
N ARG A 81 -15.28 -7.72 -4.74
CA ARG A 81 -14.69 -8.72 -3.85
C ARG A 81 -13.33 -8.28 -3.32
N ASP A 82 -12.59 -7.52 -4.11
CA ASP A 82 -11.27 -7.00 -3.73
C ASP A 82 -11.37 -5.79 -2.83
N ALA A 83 -12.35 -4.92 -3.08
CA ALA A 83 -12.69 -3.87 -2.14
C ALA A 83 -13.07 -4.49 -0.78
N ALA A 84 -13.97 -5.47 -0.77
CA ALA A 84 -14.37 -6.17 0.45
C ALA A 84 -13.19 -6.82 1.18
N LEU A 85 -12.28 -7.49 0.46
CA LEU A 85 -11.09 -8.11 1.05
C LEU A 85 -10.15 -7.08 1.68
N VAL A 86 -9.92 -5.95 1.01
CA VAL A 86 -9.06 -4.88 1.53
C VAL A 86 -9.69 -4.20 2.75
N MET A 87 -11.03 -4.08 2.80
CA MET A 87 -11.75 -3.55 3.95
C MET A 87 -11.70 -4.51 5.15
N LEU A 88 -11.88 -5.82 4.94
CA LEU A 88 -11.89 -6.82 6.02
C LEU A 88 -10.49 -7.16 6.55
N CYS A 89 -9.54 -7.42 5.65
CA CYS A 89 -8.16 -7.73 6.02
C CYS A 89 -7.16 -7.10 5.04
N ARG A 90 -6.96 -5.79 5.20
CA ARG A 90 -5.94 -5.02 4.46
C ARG A 90 -4.55 -5.67 4.53
N PRO A 91 -4.02 -6.10 5.70
CA PRO A 91 -2.70 -6.71 5.75
C PRO A 91 -2.63 -8.03 4.98
N CYS A 92 -3.70 -8.83 4.98
CA CYS A 92 -3.77 -10.07 4.19
C CYS A 92 -3.71 -9.77 2.70
N ALA A 93 -4.49 -8.79 2.23
CA ALA A 93 -4.50 -8.38 0.83
C ALA A 93 -3.11 -7.89 0.39
N ILE A 94 -2.45 -7.06 1.21
CA ILE A 94 -1.07 -6.59 0.95
C ILE A 94 -0.08 -7.75 0.96
N ALA A 95 -0.17 -8.67 1.93
CA ALA A 95 0.69 -9.84 2.02
C ALA A 95 0.58 -10.72 0.75
N GLN A 96 -0.65 -10.99 0.31
CA GLN A 96 -0.90 -11.76 -0.91
C GLN A 96 -0.27 -11.08 -2.13
N MET A 97 -0.48 -9.77 -2.29
CA MET A 97 0.11 -9.01 -3.41
C MET A 97 1.63 -9.03 -3.36
N ALA A 98 2.22 -8.82 -2.18
CA ALA A 98 3.66 -8.81 -1.97
C ALA A 98 4.31 -10.16 -2.31
N THR A 99 3.68 -11.26 -1.91
CA THR A 99 4.15 -12.60 -2.24
C THR A 99 4.04 -12.87 -3.74
N HIS A 100 2.96 -12.43 -4.39
CA HIS A 100 2.74 -12.63 -5.82
C HIS A 100 3.80 -11.95 -6.70
N VAL A 101 4.25 -10.75 -6.33
CA VAL A 101 5.28 -10.01 -7.09
C VAL A 101 6.71 -10.23 -6.57
N GLU A 102 6.86 -11.13 -5.59
CA GLU A 102 8.11 -11.36 -4.86
C GLU A 102 8.76 -10.05 -4.36
N ALA A 103 7.95 -9.20 -3.73
CA ALA A 103 8.37 -7.89 -3.24
C ALA A 103 9.47 -7.96 -2.16
N TYR A 104 9.55 -9.10 -1.45
CA TYR A 104 10.52 -9.37 -0.39
C TYR A 104 11.13 -10.77 -0.53
N THR A 105 12.25 -11.01 0.15
CA THR A 105 12.87 -12.34 0.22
C THR A 105 12.35 -13.09 1.46
N ALA A 106 11.81 -14.29 1.26
CA ALA A 106 11.32 -15.12 2.37
C ALA A 106 12.44 -15.38 3.40
N GLY A 107 12.11 -15.28 4.69
CA GLY A 107 13.07 -15.46 5.77
C GLY A 107 14.01 -14.28 6.05
N LYS A 108 13.93 -13.17 5.29
CA LYS A 108 14.71 -11.94 5.56
C LYS A 108 13.81 -10.73 5.77
N CYS A 109 14.08 -9.96 6.81
CA CYS A 109 13.50 -8.63 7.00
C CYS A 109 14.27 -7.62 6.17
N MET A 110 13.67 -7.11 5.09
CA MET A 110 14.27 -6.06 4.29
C MET A 110 13.32 -4.88 4.21
N PHE A 111 13.83 -3.68 4.50
CA PHE A 111 13.11 -2.43 4.30
C PHE A 111 13.29 -1.91 2.87
N ARG A 112 14.41 -2.23 2.22
CA ARG A 112 14.72 -1.80 0.85
C ARG A 112 13.80 -2.49 -0.18
N ALA A 113 13.39 -1.75 -1.22
CA ALA A 113 12.71 -2.32 -2.37
C ALA A 113 13.68 -3.06 -3.31
N ARG A 114 13.22 -4.18 -3.86
CA ARG A 114 13.90 -4.87 -4.95
C ARG A 114 13.72 -4.09 -6.26
N SER A 115 14.56 -4.35 -7.25
CA SER A 115 14.44 -3.74 -8.58
C SER A 115 13.06 -4.00 -9.19
N THR A 116 12.65 -3.17 -10.15
CA THR A 116 11.46 -3.40 -10.98
C THR A 116 11.50 -4.78 -11.64
N LEU A 117 10.32 -5.38 -11.84
CA LEU A 117 10.20 -6.63 -12.60
C LEU A 117 10.60 -6.40 -14.08
N PRO A 118 11.36 -7.32 -14.70
CA PRO A 118 11.69 -7.23 -16.12
C PRO A 118 10.40 -7.24 -16.95
N GLY A 119 10.24 -6.26 -17.84
CA GLY A 119 9.00 -6.01 -18.60
C GLY A 119 8.11 -4.88 -18.06
N TYR A 120 8.40 -4.35 -16.86
CA TYR A 120 7.70 -3.22 -16.25
C TYR A 120 8.63 -2.03 -15.98
N VAL A 121 9.71 -1.92 -16.77
CA VAL A 121 10.53 -0.71 -16.84
C VAL A 121 9.74 0.37 -17.56
N GLY A 122 9.20 1.31 -16.78
CA GLY A 122 8.69 2.59 -17.28
C GLY A 122 9.82 3.60 -17.35
#